data_AF-A0A662D758-F1
#
_entry.id   AF-A0A662D758-F1
#
_cell.length_a   1.000
_cell.length_b   1.000
_cell.length_c   1.000
_cell.angle_alpha   90.00
_cell.angle_beta   90.00
_cell.angle_gamma   90.00
#
_symmetry.space_group_name_H-M   'P 1'
#
loop_
_entity.id
_entity.type
_entity.pdbx_description
1 polymer ?
#
loop_
_entity_poly.entity_id
_entity_poly.type
_entity_poly.pdbx_seq_one_letter_code
_entity_poly.pdbx_strand_id
1 'polypeptide(L)'
;MYSLKRENQMSKLGQMTCECDTDVACCVALGAEPIDTVRAEDLAEAFGAIGDPYRMAIVHLIATTGQAVCVVDVERHLPLAQSTVSYHLKVLLEAGVIDREKRGRWSYYSLNPNRLTHMIDAISAYRDRVTVAA
;
A
#
# COMPACT_ATOMS: atom_id res chain seq x y z
N MET A 1 -0.20 4.68 17.03
CA MET A 1 -1.36 5.56 17.31
C MET A 1 -2.03 5.93 15.99
N TYR A 2 -2.55 4.92 15.28
CA TYR A 2 -3.46 5.07 14.15
C TYR A 2 -4.60 4.08 14.42
N SER A 3 -5.38 4.41 15.44
CA SER A 3 -6.68 3.79 15.67
C SER A 3 -7.55 4.95 16.09
N LEU A 4 -8.47 5.31 15.22
CA LEU A 4 -9.81 5.79 15.56
C LEU A 4 -10.55 6.09 14.24
N LYS A 5 -11.58 5.26 14.00
CA LYS A 5 -12.76 5.50 13.16
C LYS A 5 -12.61 5.38 11.63
N ARG A 6 -12.44 4.16 11.12
CA ARG A 6 -12.78 3.84 9.70
C ARG A 6 -13.99 2.92 9.53
N GLU A 7 -14.67 2.50 10.59
CA GLU A 7 -15.81 1.60 10.48
C GLU A 7 -17.12 2.27 10.01
N ASN A 8 -17.14 3.58 9.69
CA ASN A 8 -18.40 4.27 9.39
C ASN A 8 -18.34 5.33 8.28
N GLN A 9 -17.36 5.25 7.36
CA GLN A 9 -17.22 6.24 6.29
C GLN A 9 -17.48 5.71 4.88
N MET A 10 -17.51 4.39 4.66
CA MET A 10 -17.78 3.79 3.35
C MET A 10 -19.27 3.48 3.09
N SER A 11 -20.13 3.54 4.13
CA SER A 11 -21.58 3.36 4.01
C SER A 11 -22.31 4.55 3.35
N LYS A 12 -21.58 5.61 2.97
CA LYS A 12 -22.13 6.82 2.32
C LYS A 12 -21.73 6.99 0.85
N LEU A 13 -21.22 5.96 0.18
CA LEU A 13 -20.91 6.00 -1.26
C LEU A 13 -22.12 5.67 -2.16
N GLY A 14 -23.33 5.81 -1.65
CA GLY A 14 -24.55 5.68 -2.43
C GLY A 14 -25.39 6.92 -2.28
N GLN A 15 -25.68 7.58 -3.41
CA GLN A 15 -26.67 8.65 -3.58
C GLN A 15 -26.19 10.07 -3.27
N MET A 16 -25.30 10.58 -4.12
CA MET A 16 -25.26 12.00 -4.44
C MET A 16 -26.09 12.20 -5.72
N THR A 17 -27.38 12.46 -5.61
CA THR A 17 -28.20 12.86 -6.77
C THR A 17 -27.86 14.32 -7.07
N CYS A 18 -27.17 14.59 -8.16
CA CYS A 18 -26.96 15.95 -8.62
C CYS A 18 -28.27 16.47 -9.24
N GLU A 19 -28.84 17.52 -8.66
CA GLU A 19 -29.87 18.32 -9.30
C GLU A 19 -29.16 19.48 -10.01
N CYS A 20 -28.79 19.31 -11.27
CA CYS A 20 -28.34 20.43 -12.11
C CYS A 20 -29.29 20.63 -13.29
N ASP A 21 -30.01 21.73 -13.24
CA ASP A 21 -30.92 22.23 -14.27
C ASP A 21 -30.09 23.09 -15.23
N THR A 22 -29.59 22.52 -16.33
CA THR A 22 -29.22 23.16 -17.62
C THR A 22 -28.30 22.26 -18.46
N ASP A 23 -28.49 22.28 -19.78
CA ASP A 23 -27.81 21.53 -20.85
C ASP A 23 -26.27 21.65 -20.87
N VAL A 24 -25.62 21.11 -19.84
CA VAL A 24 -24.18 20.89 -19.78
C VAL A 24 -23.98 19.43 -19.37
N ALA A 25 -23.11 18.72 -20.10
CA ALA A 25 -22.62 17.39 -19.73
C ALA A 25 -21.79 17.45 -18.42
N CYS A 26 -22.43 17.82 -17.32
CA CYS A 26 -21.77 18.17 -16.06
C CYS A 26 -21.40 16.93 -15.23
N CYS A 27 -21.99 15.76 -15.50
CA CYS A 27 -21.71 14.54 -14.76
C CYS A 27 -21.48 13.36 -15.70
N VAL A 28 -20.29 12.77 -15.63
CA VAL A 28 -19.99 11.48 -16.25
C VAL A 28 -20.61 10.39 -15.38
N ALA A 29 -21.43 9.53 -15.98
CA ALA A 29 -21.88 8.31 -15.32
C ALA A 29 -20.66 7.42 -15.06
N LEU A 30 -20.25 7.28 -13.79
CA LEU A 30 -19.22 6.32 -13.40
C LEU A 30 -19.80 4.91 -13.61
N GLY A 31 -19.33 4.22 -14.66
CA GLY A 31 -19.94 3.00 -15.18
C GLY A 31 -19.43 1.68 -14.59
N ALA A 32 -19.08 1.61 -13.31
CA ALA A 32 -18.64 0.36 -12.69
C ALA A 32 -19.15 0.19 -11.26
N GLU A 33 -19.48 -1.05 -10.91
CA GLU A 33 -19.66 -1.45 -9.52
C GLU A 33 -18.40 -1.10 -8.72
N PRO A 34 -18.54 -0.54 -7.51
CA PRO A 34 -17.41 -0.27 -6.63
C PRO A 34 -16.58 -1.53 -6.41
N ILE A 35 -15.28 -1.35 -6.21
CA ILE A 35 -14.41 -2.44 -5.73
C ILE A 35 -14.97 -2.98 -4.40
N ASP A 36 -14.92 -4.30 -4.24
CA ASP A 36 -15.25 -4.96 -2.98
C ASP A 36 -14.47 -4.34 -1.79
N THR A 37 -15.14 -4.14 -0.67
CA THR A 37 -14.58 -3.39 0.48
C THR A 37 -13.39 -4.10 1.09
N VAL A 38 -13.41 -5.44 1.17
CA VAL A 38 -12.30 -6.23 1.72
C VAL A 38 -11.07 -6.06 0.83
N ARG A 39 -11.27 -6.16 -0.48
CA ARG A 39 -10.20 -5.95 -1.46
C ARG A 39 -9.67 -4.51 -1.44
N ALA A 40 -10.53 -3.53 -1.24
CA ALA A 40 -10.16 -2.12 -1.14
C ALA A 40 -9.32 -1.84 0.12
N GLU A 41 -9.70 -2.41 1.26
CA GLU A 41 -8.99 -2.28 2.53
C GLU A 41 -7.60 -2.93 2.46
N ASP A 42 -7.51 -4.16 1.95
CA ASP A 42 -6.23 -4.88 1.77
C ASP A 42 -5.24 -4.10 0.88
N LEU A 43 -5.70 -3.63 -0.27
CA LEU A 43 -4.86 -2.82 -1.17
C LEU A 43 -4.50 -1.48 -0.54
N ALA A 44 -5.44 -0.80 0.13
CA ALA A 44 -5.17 0.46 0.80
C ALA A 44 -4.14 0.33 1.92
N GLU A 45 -4.16 -0.78 2.67
CA GLU A 45 -3.16 -1.10 3.67
C GLU A 45 -1.78 -1.30 3.03
N ALA A 46 -1.68 -2.13 1.99
CA ALA A 46 -0.43 -2.39 1.28
C ALA A 46 0.18 -1.13 0.67
N PHE A 47 -0.62 -0.35 -0.08
CA PHE A 47 -0.17 0.89 -0.69
C PHE A 47 0.15 1.97 0.36
N GLY A 48 -0.64 2.05 1.44
CA GLY A 48 -0.35 2.94 2.57
C GLY A 48 0.94 2.58 3.31
N ALA A 49 1.28 1.29 3.38
CA ALA A 49 2.53 0.84 3.95
C ALA A 49 3.75 1.26 3.11
N ILE A 50 3.68 1.24 1.77
CA ILE A 50 4.80 1.74 0.95
C ILE A 50 4.75 3.25 0.68
N GLY A 51 3.62 3.92 0.91
CA GLY A 51 3.43 5.35 0.64
C GLY A 51 4.18 6.32 1.56
N ASP A 52 4.95 5.81 2.53
CA ASP A 52 5.81 6.61 3.40
C ASP A 52 7.24 6.66 2.85
N PRO A 53 7.88 7.84 2.81
CA PRO A 53 9.20 8.00 2.21
C PRO A 53 10.27 7.08 2.81
N TYR A 54 10.27 6.88 4.14
CA TYR A 54 11.25 6.03 4.80
C TYR A 54 10.95 4.54 4.55
N ARG A 55 9.69 4.13 4.55
CA ARG A 55 9.31 2.75 4.19
C ARG A 55 9.65 2.43 2.74
N MET A 56 9.43 3.36 1.82
CA MET A 56 9.85 3.21 0.42
C MET A 56 11.38 3.12 0.30
N ALA A 57 12.14 3.92 1.06
CA ALA A 57 13.60 3.83 1.09
C ALA A 57 14.08 2.46 1.61
N ILE A 58 13.45 1.93 2.66
CA ILE A 58 13.74 0.58 3.17
C ILE A 58 13.46 -0.48 2.10
N VAL A 59 12.30 -0.44 1.44
CA VAL A 59 11.94 -1.36 0.35
C VAL A 59 12.99 -1.31 -0.76
N HIS A 60 13.40 -0.10 -1.16
CA HIS A 60 14.45 0.09 -2.17
C HIS A 60 15.79 -0.50 -1.74
N LEU A 61 16.22 -0.28 -0.50
CA LEU A 61 17.45 -0.86 0.04
C LEU A 61 17.40 -2.39 -0.02
N ILE A 62 16.33 -3.02 0.48
CA ILE A 62 16.19 -4.49 0.45
C ILE A 62 16.17 -5.02 -0.98
N ALA A 63 15.50 -4.32 -1.91
CA ALA A 63 15.46 -4.72 -3.32
C ALA A 63 16.86 -4.74 -3.96
N THR A 64 17.69 -3.74 -3.63
CA THR A 64 19.00 -3.54 -4.25
C THR A 64 20.11 -4.41 -3.63
N THR A 65 19.96 -4.84 -2.37
CA THR A 65 20.92 -5.80 -1.78
C THR A 65 20.78 -7.21 -2.36
N GLY A 66 19.60 -7.59 -2.83
CA GLY A 66 19.30 -8.96 -3.28
C GLY A 66 19.37 -10.01 -2.16
N GLN A 67 19.47 -9.59 -0.90
CA GLN A 67 19.63 -10.46 0.27
C GLN A 67 18.79 -9.94 1.44
N ALA A 68 18.42 -10.84 2.35
CA ALA A 68 17.72 -10.46 3.57
C ALA A 68 18.62 -9.61 4.49
N VAL A 69 18.08 -8.51 5.03
CA VAL A 69 18.82 -7.53 5.84
C VAL A 69 18.34 -7.52 7.28
N CYS A 70 19.20 -7.20 8.25
CA CYS A 70 18.79 -7.01 9.63
C CYS A 70 18.49 -5.53 9.95
N VAL A 71 17.91 -5.26 11.13
CA VAL A 71 17.60 -3.90 11.57
C VAL A 71 18.82 -2.96 11.58
N VAL A 72 19.99 -3.49 11.95
CA VAL A 72 21.24 -2.72 12.04
C VAL A 72 21.75 -2.35 10.65
N ASP A 73 21.55 -3.21 9.64
CA ASP A 73 21.94 -2.91 8.27
C ASP A 73 21.13 -1.74 7.74
N VAL A 74 19.82 -1.69 8.03
CA VAL A 74 18.93 -0.61 7.63
C VAL A 74 19.27 0.70 8.35
N GLU A 75 19.49 0.65 9.67
CA GLU A 75 19.87 1.81 10.49
C GLU A 75 21.15 2.48 9.99
N ARG A 76 22.12 1.72 9.48
CA ARG A 76 23.37 2.27 8.95
C ARG A 76 23.21 3.10 7.66
N HIS A 77 22.12 2.90 6.93
CA HIS A 77 21.88 3.54 5.63
C HIS A 77 20.83 4.66 5.69
N LEU A 78 20.10 4.79 6.80
CA LEU A 78 19.06 5.79 6.98
C LEU A 78 19.35 6.64 8.23
N PRO A 79 19.07 7.95 8.21
CA PRO A 79 19.26 8.83 9.37
C PRO A 79 18.13 8.64 10.41
N LEU A 80 17.91 7.41 10.86
CA LEU A 80 16.83 7.00 11.75
C LEU A 80 17.38 6.23 12.94
N ALA A 81 16.77 6.43 14.11
CA ALA A 81 17.04 5.59 15.26
C ALA A 81 16.51 4.16 15.06
N GLN A 82 17.17 3.17 15.67
CA GLN A 82 16.77 1.76 15.61
C GLN A 82 15.28 1.50 15.95
N SER A 83 14.73 2.23 16.93
CA SER A 83 13.32 2.10 17.33
C SER A 83 12.36 2.51 16.20
N THR A 84 12.70 3.59 15.49
CA THR A 84 11.96 4.07 14.32
C THR A 84 12.07 3.09 13.16
N VAL A 85 13.27 2.55 12.88
CA VAL A 85 13.46 1.50 11.86
C VAL A 85 12.63 0.26 12.19
N SER A 86 12.64 -0.18 13.45
CA SER A 86 11.85 -1.33 13.90
C SER A 86 10.35 -1.11 13.72
N TYR A 87 9.86 0.11 13.96
CA TYR A 87 8.48 0.48 13.69
C TYR A 87 8.14 0.39 12.19
N HIS A 88 8.98 0.96 11.32
CA HIS A 88 8.78 0.88 9.87
C HIS A 88 8.78 -0.57 9.36
N LEU A 89 9.71 -1.41 9.83
CA LEU A 89 9.76 -2.83 9.49
C LEU A 89 8.52 -3.58 9.99
N LYS A 90 8.01 -3.24 11.19
CA LYS A 90 6.77 -3.83 11.70
C LYS A 90 5.58 -3.50 10.78
N VAL A 91 5.42 -2.24 10.39
CA VAL A 91 4.32 -1.82 9.49
C VAL A 91 4.41 -2.53 8.14
N LEU A 92 5.61 -2.64 7.57
CA LEU A 92 5.83 -3.36 6.31
C LEU A 92 5.52 -4.86 6.44
N LEU A 93 5.86 -5.47 7.59
CA LEU A 93 5.59 -6.88 7.87
C LEU A 93 4.10 -7.15 8.06
N GLU A 94 3.40 -6.29 8.79
CA GLU A 94 1.94 -6.37 8.99
C GLU A 94 1.19 -6.23 7.65
N ALA A 95 1.63 -5.33 6.78
CA ALA A 95 1.09 -5.18 5.44
C ALA A 95 1.53 -6.29 4.44
N GLY A 96 2.35 -7.25 4.87
CA GLY A 96 2.85 -8.37 4.07
C GLY A 96 3.85 -8.00 2.99
N VAL A 97 4.37 -6.76 2.97
CA VAL A 97 5.33 -6.28 1.94
C VAL A 97 6.70 -6.94 2.12
N ILE A 98 7.05 -7.29 3.35
CA ILE A 98 8.28 -7.99 3.70
C ILE A 98 7.97 -9.25 4.49
N ASP A 99 8.86 -10.23 4.38
CA ASP A 99 8.89 -11.43 5.22
C ASP A 99 9.99 -11.30 6.28
N ARG A 100 9.87 -12.09 7.34
CA ARG A 100 10.84 -12.15 8.44
C ARG A 100 11.36 -13.57 8.64
N GLU A 101 12.66 -13.71 8.66
CA GLU A 101 13.36 -14.95 9.01
C GLU A 101 14.20 -14.73 10.28
N LYS A 102 14.14 -15.67 11.24
CA LYS A 102 14.98 -15.61 12.44
C LYS A 102 16.23 -16.46 12.23
N ARG A 103 17.40 -15.83 12.27
CA ARG A 103 18.72 -16.51 12.21
C ARG A 103 19.45 -16.31 13.53
N GLY A 104 19.37 -17.32 14.40
CA GLY A 104 19.88 -17.26 15.77
C GLY A 104 19.16 -16.20 16.59
N ARG A 105 19.90 -15.18 17.06
CA ARG A 105 19.34 -14.06 17.84
C ARG A 105 18.76 -12.94 16.97
N TRP A 106 19.10 -12.91 15.69
CA TRP A 106 18.79 -11.79 14.79
C TRP A 106 17.58 -12.09 13.91
N SER A 107 16.88 -11.04 13.52
CA SER A 107 15.79 -11.10 12.53
C SER A 107 16.26 -10.46 11.24
N TYR A 108 16.01 -11.15 10.14
CA TYR A 108 16.34 -10.74 8.79
C TYR A 108 15.05 -10.54 8.00
N TYR A 109 15.05 -9.54 7.13
CA TYR A 109 13.88 -9.10 6.38
C TYR A 109 14.18 -9.13 4.88
N SER A 110 13.25 -9.67 4.11
CA SER A 110 13.30 -9.75 2.65
C SER A 110 11.99 -9.27 2.06
N LEU A 111 11.98 -8.81 0.81
CA LEU A 111 10.73 -8.50 0.12
C LEU A 111 9.91 -9.76 -0.10
N ASN A 112 8.59 -9.65 0.05
CA ASN A 112 7.65 -10.71 -0.30
C ASN A 112 7.26 -10.57 -1.78
N PRO A 113 7.77 -11.43 -2.69
CA PRO A 113 7.51 -11.28 -4.12
C PRO A 113 6.03 -11.46 -4.47
N ASN A 114 5.32 -12.33 -3.76
CA ASN A 114 3.90 -12.59 -4.02
C ASN A 114 3.05 -11.36 -3.70
N ARG A 115 3.33 -10.68 -2.58
CA ARG A 115 2.63 -9.43 -2.21
C ARG A 115 2.88 -8.35 -3.24
N LEU A 116 4.12 -8.17 -3.69
CA LEU A 116 4.47 -7.19 -4.71
C LEU A 116 3.75 -7.46 -6.03
N THR A 117 3.72 -8.72 -6.49
CA THR A 117 2.98 -9.13 -7.68
C THR A 117 1.49 -8.78 -7.55
N HIS A 118 0.86 -9.12 -6.42
CA HIS A 118 -0.55 -8.79 -6.19
C HIS A 118 -0.84 -7.28 -6.26
N MET A 119 0.05 -6.45 -5.71
CA MET A 119 -0.05 -4.99 -5.81
C MET A 119 0.09 -4.49 -7.25
N ILE A 120 1.05 -5.05 -8.00
CA ILE A 120 1.28 -4.70 -9.42
C ILE A 120 0.07 -5.09 -10.28
N ASP A 121 -0.48 -6.28 -10.08
CA ASP A 121 -1.64 -6.77 -10.84
C ASP A 121 -2.87 -5.88 -10.59
N ALA A 122 -3.08 -5.45 -9.34
CA ALA A 122 -4.17 -4.56 -8.98
C ALA A 122 -4.10 -3.21 -9.72
N ILE A 123 -2.91 -2.60 -9.83
CA ILE A 123 -2.72 -1.34 -10.55
C ILE A 123 -2.72 -1.54 -12.07
N SER A 124 -2.13 -2.63 -12.56
CA SER A 124 -2.06 -2.94 -13.99
C SER A 124 -3.46 -3.09 -14.59
N ALA A 125 -4.39 -3.68 -13.84
CA ALA A 125 -5.80 -3.75 -14.22
C ALA A 125 -6.48 -2.37 -14.39
N TYR A 126 -5.96 -1.30 -13.77
CA TYR A 126 -6.44 0.06 -14.03
C TYR A 126 -5.77 0.67 -15.25
N ARG A 127 -4.45 0.50 -15.40
CA ARG A 127 -3.69 0.96 -16.57
C ARG A 127 -4.32 0.46 -17.87
N ASP A 128 -4.65 -0.82 -17.94
CA ASP A 128 -5.17 -1.45 -19.16
C ASP A 128 -6.60 -0.95 -19.52
N ARG A 129 -7.35 -0.43 -18.54
CA ARG A 129 -8.67 0.21 -18.75
C ARG A 129 -8.55 1.64 -19.25
N VAL A 130 -7.47 2.35 -18.88
CA VAL A 130 -7.22 3.72 -19.36
C VAL A 130 -6.86 3.75 -20.85
N THR A 131 -6.30 2.66 -21.38
CA THR A 131 -5.80 2.59 -22.77
C THR A 131 -6.84 2.26 -23.84
N VAL A 132 -8.13 2.10 -23.51
CA VAL A 132 -9.21 1.79 -24.50
C VAL A 132 -9.78 3.04 -25.18
N ALA A 133 -9.21 4.23 -24.94
CA ALA A 133 -9.62 5.49 -25.55
C ALA A 133 -8.55 6.06 -26.51
N ALA A 134 -8.11 5.26 -27.49
CA ALA A 134 -7.29 5.73 -28.62
C ALA A 134 -7.97 5.35 -29.94
#